data_AF-A0A3N4SQH6-F1
#
_entry.id   AF-A0A3N4SQH6-F1
#
_cell.length_a   1.000
_cell.length_b   1.000
_cell.length_c   1.000
_cell.angle_alpha   90.00
_cell.angle_beta   90.00
_cell.angle_gamma   90.00
#
_symmetry.space_group_name_H-M   'P 1'
#
loop_
_entity.id
_entity.type
_entity.pdbx_description
1 polymer ?
#
loop_
_entity_poly.entity_id
_entity_poly.type
_entity_poly.pdbx_seq_one_letter_code
_entity_poly.pdbx_strand_id
1 'polypeptide(L)'
;MNSWILAVLFVGFGLAFVRVRKGRRLLSLIKASTATGTLCYLLGWFQVYFAFPSHACPDFFDRRPIVRFHRFTDGTFPLHATCHWDNGEQKELVSGWVNPLLFTCMAVLTGCLVTLAVLAYRRYRKGHTR
;
A
#
# COMPACT_ATOMS: atom_id res chain seq x y z
N MET A 1 -12.19 -7.64 -13.37
CA MET A 1 -12.88 -8.19 -12.18
C MET A 1 -11.84 -8.79 -11.23
N ASN A 2 -12.04 -8.69 -9.90
CA ASN A 2 -11.30 -9.31 -8.79
C ASN A 2 -10.10 -8.59 -8.11
N SER A 3 -10.07 -7.25 -8.04
CA SER A 3 -9.04 -6.56 -7.22
C SER A 3 -9.39 -6.47 -5.72
N TRP A 4 -10.67 -6.34 -5.39
CA TRP A 4 -11.23 -6.32 -4.04
C TRP A 4 -11.04 -7.61 -3.22
N ILE A 5 -10.93 -8.78 -3.85
CA ILE A 5 -10.72 -10.05 -3.12
C ILE A 5 -9.37 -10.03 -2.39
N LEU A 6 -8.34 -9.49 -3.04
CA LEU A 6 -7.02 -9.33 -2.44
C LEU A 6 -7.08 -8.38 -1.23
N ALA A 7 -7.77 -7.26 -1.36
CA ALA A 7 -7.97 -6.32 -0.24
C ALA A 7 -8.66 -7.01 0.96
N VAL A 8 -9.72 -7.79 0.71
CA VAL A 8 -10.42 -8.54 1.77
C VAL A 8 -9.52 -9.59 2.43
N LEU A 9 -8.71 -10.30 1.64
CA LEU A 9 -7.75 -11.27 2.17
C LEU A 9 -6.70 -10.58 3.05
N PHE A 10 -6.17 -9.42 2.66
CA PHE A 10 -5.21 -8.67 3.47
C PHE A 10 -5.77 -8.17 4.79
N VAL A 11 -6.98 -7.60 4.74
CA VAL A 11 -7.67 -7.15 5.95
C VAL A 11 -7.98 -8.36 6.85
N GLY A 12 -8.42 -9.48 6.26
CA GLY A 12 -8.69 -10.73 6.97
C GLY A 12 -7.44 -11.32 7.64
N PHE A 13 -6.31 -11.35 6.92
CA PHE A 13 -5.03 -11.83 7.46
C PHE A 13 -4.54 -10.92 8.59
N GLY A 14 -4.60 -9.59 8.40
CA GLY A 14 -4.25 -8.62 9.44
C GLY A 14 -5.09 -8.81 10.71
N LEU A 15 -6.40 -8.99 10.57
CA LEU A 15 -7.32 -9.26 11.68
C LEU A 15 -7.05 -10.60 12.38
N ALA A 16 -6.72 -11.65 11.62
CA ALA A 16 -6.38 -12.96 12.17
C ALA A 16 -5.11 -12.88 13.04
N PHE A 17 -4.09 -12.14 12.61
CA PHE A 17 -2.86 -11.93 13.40
C PHE A 17 -3.09 -11.16 14.71
N VAL A 18 -4.06 -10.24 14.73
CA VAL A 18 -4.41 -9.45 15.93
C VAL A 18 -5.09 -10.29 17.02
N ARG A 19 -5.84 -11.33 16.64
CA ARG A 19 -6.60 -12.16 17.61
C ARG A 19 -5.73 -13.10 18.46
N VAL A 20 -4.45 -13.31 18.15
CA VAL A 20 -3.73 -14.50 18.65
C VAL A 20 -3.00 -14.35 20.00
N ARG A 21 -2.72 -13.16 20.58
CA ARG A 21 -2.04 -13.11 21.91
C ARG A 21 -2.53 -12.06 22.90
N LYS A 22 -3.31 -12.53 23.88
CA LYS A 22 -3.70 -11.85 25.13
C LYS A 22 -2.42 -11.55 25.95
N GLY A 23 -1.75 -10.44 25.66
CA GLY A 23 -0.55 -9.98 26.40
C GLY A 23 0.55 -9.31 25.54
N ARG A 24 0.60 -9.57 24.22
CA ARG A 24 1.54 -8.92 23.29
C ARG A 24 0.83 -8.23 22.13
N ARG A 25 -0.32 -7.60 22.41
CA ARG A 25 -1.19 -6.98 21.39
C ARG A 25 -0.45 -5.96 20.52
N LEU A 26 0.40 -5.12 21.12
CA LEU A 26 1.13 -4.09 20.40
C LEU A 26 2.20 -4.65 19.45
N LEU A 27 2.94 -5.68 19.89
CA LEU A 27 3.94 -6.35 19.05
C LEU A 27 3.28 -7.14 17.90
N SER A 28 2.11 -7.74 18.17
CA SER A 28 1.29 -8.42 17.16
C SER A 28 0.75 -7.44 16.11
N LEU A 29 0.26 -6.28 16.54
CA LEU A 29 -0.20 -5.21 15.64
C LEU A 29 0.93 -4.66 14.76
N ILE A 30 2.12 -4.43 15.32
CA ILE A 30 3.29 -4.00 14.54
C ILE A 30 3.63 -5.06 13.49
N LYS A 31 3.76 -6.33 13.89
CA LYS A 31 4.08 -7.41 12.94
C LYS A 31 3.03 -7.55 11.84
N ALA A 32 1.75 -7.50 12.19
CA ALA A 32 0.66 -7.59 11.23
C ALA A 32 0.69 -6.39 10.26
N SER A 33 0.81 -5.19 10.79
CA SER A 33 0.86 -3.95 10.02
C SER A 33 2.08 -3.89 9.09
N THR A 34 3.27 -4.25 9.57
CA THR A 34 4.48 -4.32 8.75
C THR A 34 4.33 -5.39 7.67
N ALA A 35 3.89 -6.61 8.02
CA ALA A 35 3.74 -7.69 7.04
C ALA A 35 2.73 -7.32 5.95
N THR A 36 1.54 -6.84 6.34
CA THR A 36 0.49 -6.43 5.41
C THR A 36 0.93 -5.24 4.55
N GLY A 37 1.57 -4.22 5.16
CA GLY A 37 2.08 -3.05 4.45
C GLY A 37 3.15 -3.42 3.41
N THR A 38 4.14 -4.24 3.80
CA THR A 38 5.18 -4.71 2.89
C THR A 38 4.60 -5.53 1.74
N LEU A 39 3.63 -6.41 2.02
CA LEU A 39 2.98 -7.20 0.97
C LEU A 39 2.16 -6.33 0.01
N CYS A 40 1.43 -5.33 0.53
CA CYS A 40 0.70 -4.37 -0.31
C CYS A 40 1.66 -3.57 -1.21
N TYR A 41 2.79 -3.13 -0.65
CA TYR A 41 3.81 -2.39 -1.41
C TYR A 41 4.42 -3.27 -2.51
N LEU A 42 4.85 -4.50 -2.17
CA LEU A 42 5.44 -5.43 -3.12
C LEU A 42 4.47 -5.80 -4.25
N LEU A 43 3.19 -6.01 -3.93
CA LEU A 43 2.17 -6.30 -4.95
C LEU A 43 1.90 -5.11 -5.86
N GLY A 44 1.78 -3.91 -5.30
CA GLY A 44 1.67 -2.69 -6.09
C GLY A 44 2.88 -2.52 -7.01
N TRP A 45 4.09 -2.69 -6.46
CA TRP A 45 5.34 -2.63 -7.22
C TRP A 45 5.37 -3.68 -8.34
N PHE A 46 4.92 -4.90 -8.06
CA PHE A 46 4.82 -5.97 -9.05
C PHE A 46 3.84 -5.61 -10.17
N GLN A 47 2.71 -4.96 -9.87
CA GLN A 47 1.78 -4.46 -10.88
C GLN A 47 2.46 -3.45 -11.80
N VAL A 48 3.28 -2.55 -11.27
CA VAL A 48 4.04 -1.57 -12.08
C VAL A 48 5.15 -2.24 -12.89
N TYR A 49 5.95 -3.11 -12.26
CA TYR A 49 7.11 -3.74 -12.89
C TYR A 49 6.73 -4.71 -14.02
N PHE A 50 5.64 -5.47 -13.86
CA PHE A 50 5.16 -6.39 -14.88
C PHE A 50 4.21 -5.73 -15.90
N ALA A 51 3.74 -4.52 -15.63
CA ALA A 51 3.08 -3.69 -16.63
C ALA A 51 4.14 -3.07 -17.56
N PHE A 52 4.69 -3.87 -18.47
CA PHE A 52 5.55 -3.34 -19.53
C PHE A 52 4.79 -2.23 -20.30
N PRO A 53 5.38 -1.03 -20.47
CA PRO A 53 4.67 0.13 -21.00
C PRO A 53 4.09 -0.12 -22.40
N SER A 54 4.74 -0.94 -23.22
CA SER A 54 4.27 -1.33 -24.55
C SER A 54 2.99 -2.18 -24.55
N HIS A 55 2.75 -2.98 -23.51
CA HIS A 55 1.55 -3.82 -23.38
C HIS A 55 0.47 -3.17 -22.51
N ALA A 56 0.87 -2.36 -21.53
CA ALA A 56 -0.02 -1.73 -20.58
C ALA A 56 -0.63 -0.40 -21.10
N CYS A 57 0.14 0.33 -21.92
CA CYS A 57 -0.22 1.60 -22.53
C CYS A 57 -0.22 1.51 -24.08
N PRO A 58 -1.10 0.70 -24.71
CA PRO A 58 -1.15 0.62 -26.17
C PRO A 58 -1.74 1.89 -26.80
N ASP A 59 -1.37 2.15 -28.05
CA ASP A 59 -2.10 3.08 -28.91
C ASP A 59 -3.49 2.51 -29.23
N PHE A 60 -4.51 3.37 -29.27
CA PHE A 60 -5.86 2.97 -29.67
C PHE A 60 -6.08 3.28 -31.15
N PHE A 61 -5.69 2.33 -32.01
CA PHE A 61 -5.87 2.45 -33.46
C PHE A 61 -7.32 2.29 -33.93
N ASP A 62 -8.17 1.64 -33.11
CA ASP A 62 -9.58 1.40 -33.45
C ASP A 62 -10.48 2.63 -33.24
N ARG A 63 -9.97 3.69 -32.60
CA ARG A 63 -10.70 4.94 -32.36
C ARG A 63 -10.41 5.94 -33.48
N ARG A 64 -11.42 6.75 -33.83
CA ARG A 64 -11.28 7.91 -34.74
C ARG A 64 -11.61 9.19 -33.98
N PRO A 65 -10.69 10.16 -33.85
CA PRO A 65 -9.29 10.13 -34.28
C PRO A 65 -8.47 9.06 -33.56
N ILE A 66 -7.34 8.65 -34.17
CA ILE A 66 -6.38 7.71 -33.56
C ILE A 66 -5.87 8.36 -32.28
N VAL A 67 -5.93 7.62 -31.17
CA VAL A 67 -5.46 8.09 -29.87
C VAL A 67 -4.10 7.46 -29.61
N ARG A 68 -3.05 8.28 -29.56
CA ARG A 68 -1.68 7.82 -29.36
C ARG A 68 -1.25 7.98 -27.92
N PHE A 69 -0.45 7.03 -27.46
CA PHE A 69 0.25 7.13 -26.20
C PHE A 69 1.11 8.39 -26.20
N HIS A 70 0.95 9.19 -25.15
CA HIS A 70 1.66 10.46 -25.02
C HIS A 70 2.83 10.36 -24.05
N ARG A 71 2.58 9.87 -22.83
CA ARG A 71 3.61 9.72 -21.80
C ARG A 71 3.21 8.72 -20.72
N PHE A 72 4.22 8.19 -20.04
CA PHE A 72 4.09 7.35 -18.87
C PHE A 72 4.64 8.10 -17.66
N THR A 73 3.90 8.11 -16.56
CA THR A 73 4.34 8.71 -15.30
C THR A 73 4.24 7.68 -14.20
N ASP A 74 5.35 7.39 -13.53
CA ASP A 74 5.42 6.53 -12.37
C ASP A 74 6.02 7.23 -11.15
N GLY A 75 5.69 6.72 -9.98
CA GLY A 75 6.27 7.16 -8.73
C GLY A 75 6.12 6.13 -7.63
N THR A 76 7.06 6.18 -6.70
CA THR A 76 7.24 5.14 -5.69
C THR A 76 6.48 5.45 -4.39
N PHE A 77 6.21 6.73 -4.10
CA PHE A 77 5.39 7.13 -2.96
C PHE A 77 4.68 8.48 -3.18
N PRO A 78 3.33 8.52 -3.22
CA PRO A 78 2.41 7.38 -3.25
C PRO A 78 2.68 6.52 -4.50
N LEU A 79 2.40 5.22 -4.42
CA LEU A 79 2.67 4.32 -5.54
C LEU A 79 1.68 4.64 -6.66
N HIS A 80 2.19 5.06 -7.82
CA HIS A 80 1.37 5.35 -8.98
C HIS A 80 2.11 4.98 -10.25
N ALA A 81 1.35 4.57 -11.26
CA ALA A 81 1.84 4.32 -12.61
C ALA A 81 0.68 4.60 -13.56
N THR A 82 0.80 5.68 -14.33
CA THR A 82 -0.30 6.22 -15.13
C THR A 82 0.15 6.38 -16.57
N CYS A 83 -0.62 5.79 -17.47
CA CYS A 83 -0.51 6.05 -18.91
C CYS A 83 -1.32 7.31 -19.23
N HIS A 84 -0.76 8.22 -20.03
CA HIS A 84 -1.46 9.39 -20.56
C HIS A 84 -1.49 9.28 -22.09
N TRP A 85 -2.64 9.57 -22.68
CA TRP A 85 -2.81 9.63 -24.13
C TRP A 85 -2.99 11.08 -24.62
N ASP A 86 -2.78 11.30 -25.92
CA ASP A 86 -2.85 12.62 -26.57
C ASP A 86 -4.25 13.26 -26.55
N ASN A 87 -5.30 12.45 -26.43
CA ASN A 87 -6.68 12.90 -26.25
C ASN A 87 -7.02 13.29 -24.80
N GLY A 88 -6.06 13.21 -23.88
CA GLY A 88 -6.25 13.52 -22.46
C GLY A 88 -6.75 12.36 -21.60
N GLU A 89 -6.99 11.18 -22.18
CA GLU A 89 -7.31 9.99 -21.38
C GLU A 89 -6.13 9.57 -20.50
N GLN A 90 -6.48 9.01 -19.34
CA GLN A 90 -5.51 8.52 -18.36
C GLN A 90 -5.95 7.16 -17.85
N LYS A 91 -4.98 6.27 -17.62
CA LYS A 91 -5.21 4.95 -17.06
C LYS A 91 -4.20 4.68 -15.97
N GLU A 92 -4.69 4.55 -14.75
CA GLU A 92 -3.89 4.12 -13.61
C GLU A 92 -3.74 2.59 -13.63
N LEU A 93 -2.50 2.13 -13.59
CA LEU A 93 -2.14 0.71 -13.61
C LEU A 93 -2.10 0.12 -12.19
N VAL A 94 -1.83 0.98 -11.20
CA VAL A 94 -1.88 0.60 -9.79
C VAL A 94 -3.33 0.50 -9.35
N SER A 95 -3.68 -0.55 -8.61
CA SER A 95 -5.03 -0.64 -8.08
C SER A 95 -5.30 0.40 -7.00
N GLY A 96 -6.44 1.09 -7.09
CA GLY A 96 -6.82 2.18 -6.17
C GLY A 96 -6.91 1.81 -4.69
N TRP A 97 -6.87 0.52 -4.31
CA TRP A 97 -6.82 0.09 -2.91
C TRP A 97 -5.40 0.04 -2.32
N VAL A 98 -4.36 -0.01 -3.16
CA VAL A 98 -2.97 -0.18 -2.70
C VAL A 98 -2.55 1.00 -1.83
N ASN A 99 -2.75 2.24 -2.31
CA ASN A 99 -2.38 3.44 -1.58
C ASN A 99 -3.15 3.60 -0.26
N PRO A 100 -4.50 3.50 -0.21
CA PRO A 100 -5.24 3.50 1.05
C PRO A 100 -4.78 2.44 2.06
N LEU A 101 -4.49 1.21 1.61
CA LEU A 101 -3.98 0.15 2.50
C LEU A 101 -2.57 0.45 3.01
N LEU A 102 -1.70 1.01 2.18
CA LEU A 102 -0.36 1.46 2.60
C LEU A 102 -0.45 2.58 3.63
N PHE A 103 -1.26 3.61 3.40
CA PHE A 103 -1.43 4.71 4.35
C PHE A 103 -2.02 4.25 5.68
N THR A 104 -3.01 3.36 5.66
CA THR A 104 -3.58 2.79 6.90
C THR A 104 -2.56 1.94 7.66
N CYS A 105 -1.77 1.10 6.96
CA CYS A 105 -0.69 0.35 7.60
C CYS A 105 0.35 1.29 8.23
N MET A 106 0.78 2.33 7.51
CA MET A 106 1.73 3.32 8.02
C MET A 106 1.18 4.05 9.25
N ALA A 107 -0.09 4.46 9.23
CA ALA A 107 -0.73 5.13 10.37
C ALA A 107 -0.78 4.22 11.62
N VAL A 108 -1.15 2.95 11.45
CA VAL A 108 -1.17 1.96 12.55
C VAL A 108 0.23 1.71 13.10
N LEU A 109 1.23 1.57 12.23
CA LEU A 109 2.62 1.35 12.61
C LEU A 109 3.17 2.55 13.39
N THR A 110 2.97 3.78 12.89
CA THR A 110 3.37 5.00 13.58
C THR A 110 2.68 5.11 14.94
N GLY A 111 1.38 4.85 15.03
CA GLY A 111 0.65 4.85 16.30
C GLY A 111 1.21 3.83 17.32
N CYS A 112 1.57 2.63 16.85
CA CYS A 112 2.20 1.62 17.71
C CYS A 112 3.60 2.05 18.18
N LEU A 113 4.43 2.61 17.30
CA LEU A 113 5.76 3.11 17.64
C LEU A 113 5.71 4.25 18.67
N VAL A 114 4.81 5.22 18.47
CA VAL A 114 4.58 6.31 19.44
C VAL A 114 4.15 5.75 20.78
N THR A 115 3.24 4.77 20.79
CA THR A 115 2.80 4.14 22.05
C THR A 115 3.95 3.42 22.76
N LEU A 116 4.82 2.71 22.03
CA LEU A 116 6.03 2.10 22.59
C LEU A 116 6.99 3.15 23.17
N ALA A 117 7.23 4.24 22.44
CA ALA A 117 8.10 5.32 22.89
C ALA A 117 7.58 5.95 24.19
N VAL A 118 6.27 6.23 24.27
CA VAL A 118 5.64 6.77 25.48
C VAL A 118 5.74 5.79 26.65
N LEU A 119 5.51 4.49 26.42
CA LEU A 119 5.63 3.48 27.46
C LEU A 119 7.08 3.32 27.95
N ALA A 120 8.05 3.34 27.03
CA ALA A 120 9.47 3.29 27.35
C ALA A 120 9.89 4.52 28.17
N TYR A 121 9.49 5.71 27.75
CA TYR A 121 9.75 6.96 28.47
C TYR A 121 9.15 6.97 29.88
N ARG A 122 7.89 6.53 30.04
CA ARG A 122 7.24 6.42 31.36
C ARG A 122 7.95 5.42 32.28
N ARG A 123 8.44 4.31 31.75
CA ARG A 123 9.20 3.31 32.53
C ARG A 123 10.55 3.86 32.96
N TYR A 124 11.26 4.52 32.05
CA TYR A 124 12.53 5.18 32.34
C TYR A 124 12.38 6.21 33.47
N ARG A 125 11.36 7.08 33.38
CA ARG A 125 11.11 8.10 34.41
C ARG A 125 10.76 7.51 35.77
N LYS A 126 9.98 6.43 35.82
CA LYS A 126 9.64 5.74 37.09
C LYS A 126 10.81 5.00 37.71
N GLY A 127 11.72 4.45 36.90
CA GLY A 127 12.94 3.80 37.36
C GLY A 127 14.00 4.77 37.88
N HIS A 128 13.96 6.03 37.45
CA HIS A 128 14.91 7.07 37.87
C HIS A 128 14.50 7.77 39.18
N THR A 129 13.23 7.66 39.60
CA THR A 129 12.70 8.20 40.87
C THR A 129 12.73 7.20 42.04
N ARG A 130 13.45 6.08 41.90
CA ARG A 130 13.70 5.11 42.97
C ARG A 130 15.19 5.05 43.24
#